data_AF-A0A6I3SZJ6-F1
#
_entry.id   AF-A0A6I3SZJ6-F1
#
_cell.length_a   1.000
_cell.length_b   1.000
_cell.length_c   1.000
_cell.angle_alpha   90.00
_cell.angle_beta   90.00
_cell.angle_gamma   90.00
#
_symmetry.space_group_name_H-M   'P 1'
#
loop_
_entity.id
_entity.type
_entity.pdbx_description
1 polymer ?
#
loop_
_entity_poly.entity_id
_entity_poly.type
_entity_poly.pdbx_seq_one_letter_code
_entity_poly.pdbx_strand_id
1 'polypeptide(L)'
;MAVDTTRRGARLAAAFAALALALCVGAQAKPTERSKQKASAEAQRAALQQKLNALKRDIGQTESAKEDAADTLAESEDAISKANRQLRELAEEQAQTNDKIGQLSGQRERLAATIATQKAQLAKLLREQYVAGNEDRIKLLLSGDNPNRINRDLQLMSYVSQAQARLIESLRGNLAAVEANQAEAQNARDELEEIAEEERQQKLVLEREKAKHAALVANLSKKLEDQRKEVGKVERDEQRMGALVDRLNKLIEEQARAAAAEARRKELLAAARAKAKAEAEALAKAKAAKAEQERLAQARARAERERLARENRAKPGTGPKEAQKPEPQLAQKPEPKPEVKPPPQIAQREPVKPEPRDEGAAKPADVALAPAAPDGAFASLKGQMRAPVSGRIGAKFGSKRGDGPSWKGVFILAGEGTEVHAVAGGRVVFADWLRGFGNLIIVDHGGQYMSIYGNNQSLLRRAGEIVKGGDVIAAAGNSGGNEQSGLYFELRHKGRAFDPAGWVKF
;
A
#
# COMPACT_ATOMS: atom_id res chain seq x y z
N MET A 1 -31.90 -85.41 -10.48
CA MET A 1 -32.35 -85.11 -9.10
C MET A 1 -31.50 -83.95 -8.59
N ALA A 2 -31.99 -82.84 -8.07
CA ALA A 2 -33.35 -82.36 -7.93
C ALA A 2 -33.28 -80.85 -7.59
N VAL A 3 -34.30 -80.14 -8.05
CA VAL A 3 -34.89 -78.94 -7.43
C VAL A 3 -34.21 -77.59 -7.69
N ASP A 4 -34.49 -77.15 -8.91
CA ASP A 4 -34.67 -75.79 -9.36
C ASP A 4 -36.01 -75.22 -8.81
N THR A 5 -36.01 -74.60 -7.62
CA THR A 5 -37.17 -73.82 -7.11
C THR A 5 -36.73 -72.71 -6.17
N THR A 6 -36.37 -71.54 -6.68
CA THR A 6 -36.36 -70.28 -5.87
C THR A 6 -36.37 -68.98 -6.69
N ARG A 7 -36.84 -69.00 -7.95
CA ARG A 7 -36.90 -67.80 -8.80
C ARG A 7 -38.30 -67.26 -9.15
N ARG A 8 -39.36 -67.72 -8.47
CA ARG A 8 -40.74 -67.21 -8.70
C ARG A 8 -41.33 -66.35 -7.58
N GLY A 9 -40.66 -66.16 -6.44
CA GLY A 9 -41.13 -65.30 -5.34
C GLY A 9 -40.78 -63.82 -5.44
N ALA A 10 -39.75 -63.46 -6.23
CA ALA A 10 -39.20 -62.09 -6.24
C ALA A 10 -39.84 -61.14 -7.29
N ARG A 11 -40.74 -61.64 -8.16
CA ARG A 11 -41.35 -60.83 -9.23
C ARG A 11 -42.76 -60.31 -8.93
N LEU A 12 -43.38 -60.74 -7.82
CA LEU A 12 -44.70 -60.26 -7.38
C LEU A 12 -44.64 -59.21 -6.27
N ALA A 13 -43.56 -59.14 -5.50
CA ALA A 13 -43.32 -58.06 -4.52
C ALA A 13 -42.79 -56.76 -5.16
N ALA A 14 -42.19 -56.84 -6.35
CA ALA A 14 -41.70 -55.67 -7.10
C ALA A 14 -42.82 -54.92 -7.86
N ALA A 15 -43.99 -55.54 -8.06
CA ALA A 15 -45.12 -54.92 -8.75
C ALA A 15 -46.01 -54.06 -7.83
N PHE A 16 -46.00 -54.30 -6.51
CA PHE A 16 -46.77 -53.52 -5.55
C PHE A 16 -45.99 -52.35 -4.92
N ALA A 17 -44.65 -52.39 -4.92
CA ALA A 17 -43.82 -51.25 -4.54
C ALA A 17 -43.73 -50.16 -5.63
N ALA A 18 -44.04 -50.51 -6.88
CA ALA A 18 -44.08 -49.55 -7.99
C ALA A 18 -45.40 -48.77 -8.10
N LEU A 19 -46.48 -49.22 -7.43
CA LEU A 19 -47.80 -48.58 -7.48
C LEU A 19 -48.08 -47.64 -6.28
N ALA A 20 -47.34 -47.78 -5.19
CA ALA A 20 -47.42 -46.88 -4.04
C ALA A 20 -46.50 -45.64 -4.12
N LEU A 21 -45.64 -45.56 -5.15
CA LEU A 21 -44.79 -44.39 -5.41
C LEU A 21 -45.40 -43.36 -6.37
N ALA A 22 -46.65 -43.57 -6.83
CA ALA A 22 -47.28 -42.76 -7.88
C ALA A 22 -48.32 -41.73 -7.39
N LEU A 23 -48.55 -41.58 -6.08
CA LEU A 23 -49.61 -40.71 -5.53
C LEU A 23 -49.13 -39.50 -4.71
N CYS A 24 -47.83 -39.20 -4.71
CA CYS A 24 -47.31 -37.93 -4.20
C CYS A 24 -46.69 -37.12 -5.34
N VAL A 25 -47.44 -36.91 -6.42
CA VAL A 25 -47.14 -35.83 -7.36
C VAL A 25 -47.59 -34.53 -6.69
N GLY A 26 -46.71 -33.98 -5.85
CA GLY A 26 -46.80 -32.59 -5.45
C GLY A 26 -46.95 -31.75 -6.72
N ALA A 27 -48.01 -30.95 -6.78
CA ALA A 27 -48.26 -30.01 -7.85
C ALA A 27 -47.05 -29.07 -7.97
N GLN A 28 -46.10 -29.40 -8.85
CA GLN A 28 -45.08 -28.46 -9.27
C GLN A 28 -45.80 -27.41 -10.11
N ALA A 29 -46.10 -26.27 -9.46
CA ALA A 29 -46.50 -25.07 -10.14
C ALA A 29 -45.46 -24.78 -11.25
N LYS A 30 -45.91 -24.69 -12.50
CA LYS A 30 -45.03 -24.36 -13.63
C LYS A 30 -44.25 -23.09 -13.28
N PRO A 31 -42.91 -23.07 -13.43
CA PRO A 31 -42.10 -21.92 -13.09
C PRO A 31 -42.60 -20.71 -13.88
N THR A 32 -43.02 -19.68 -13.16
CA THR A 32 -43.52 -18.42 -13.71
C THR A 32 -42.39 -17.73 -14.49
N GLU A 33 -42.71 -16.94 -15.52
CA GLU A 33 -41.73 -16.17 -16.31
C GLU A 33 -40.71 -15.42 -15.40
N ARG A 34 -41.22 -14.85 -14.31
CA ARG A 34 -40.45 -14.09 -13.31
C ARG A 34 -39.53 -14.96 -12.45
N SER A 35 -39.92 -16.21 -12.17
CA SER A 35 -39.04 -17.14 -11.44
C SER A 35 -37.86 -17.59 -12.32
N LYS A 36 -38.08 -17.71 -13.64
CA LYS A 36 -37.00 -17.96 -14.61
C LYS A 36 -36.07 -16.75 -14.73
N GLN A 37 -36.61 -15.54 -14.81
CA GLN A 37 -35.83 -14.29 -14.83
C GLN A 37 -34.99 -14.11 -13.55
N LYS A 38 -35.56 -14.45 -12.39
CA LYS A 38 -34.82 -14.48 -11.12
C LYS A 38 -33.67 -15.49 -11.16
N ALA A 39 -33.93 -16.74 -11.56
CA ALA A 39 -32.90 -17.76 -11.66
C ALA A 39 -31.77 -17.35 -12.62
N SER A 40 -32.09 -16.68 -13.74
CA SER A 40 -31.07 -16.15 -14.65
C SER A 40 -30.27 -14.99 -14.04
N ALA A 41 -30.91 -14.08 -13.29
CA ALA A 41 -30.23 -12.98 -12.61
C ALA A 41 -29.31 -13.47 -11.48
N GLU A 42 -29.74 -14.49 -10.72
CA GLU A 42 -28.93 -15.15 -9.70
C GLU A 42 -27.74 -15.89 -10.32
N ALA A 43 -27.94 -16.58 -11.45
CA ALA A 43 -26.85 -17.22 -12.18
C ALA A 43 -25.83 -16.19 -12.73
N GLN A 44 -26.30 -15.07 -13.27
CA GLN A 44 -25.45 -13.96 -13.71
C GLN A 44 -24.67 -13.35 -12.54
N ARG A 45 -25.31 -13.13 -11.39
CA ARG A 45 -24.65 -12.62 -10.19
C ARG A 45 -23.60 -13.60 -9.67
N ALA A 46 -23.89 -14.90 -9.63
CA ALA A 46 -22.93 -15.92 -9.24
C ALA A 46 -21.72 -15.96 -10.20
N ALA A 47 -21.94 -15.81 -11.51
CA ALA A 47 -20.87 -15.69 -12.49
C ALA A 47 -20.03 -14.42 -12.30
N LEU A 48 -20.66 -13.27 -11.96
CA LEU A 48 -19.95 -12.03 -11.63
C LEU A 48 -19.12 -12.18 -10.34
N GLN A 49 -19.63 -12.86 -9.31
CA GLN A 49 -18.87 -13.15 -8.09
C GLN A 49 -17.68 -14.06 -8.35
N GLN A 50 -17.83 -15.09 -9.20
CA GLN A 50 -16.71 -15.94 -9.61
C GLN A 50 -15.65 -15.13 -10.37
N LYS A 51 -16.07 -14.26 -11.30
CA LYS A 51 -15.16 -13.34 -11.99
C LYS A 51 -14.47 -12.39 -11.01
N LEU A 52 -15.19 -11.79 -10.06
CA LEU A 52 -14.62 -10.90 -9.06
C LEU A 52 -13.56 -11.62 -8.22
N ASN A 53 -13.84 -12.85 -7.81
CA ASN A 53 -12.88 -13.67 -7.06
C ASN A 53 -11.66 -14.06 -7.90
N ALA A 54 -11.85 -14.36 -9.19
CA ALA A 54 -10.75 -14.59 -10.12
C ALA A 54 -9.90 -13.34 -10.31
N LEU A 55 -10.51 -12.18 -10.58
CA LEU A 55 -9.81 -10.90 -10.69
C LEU A 55 -9.07 -10.53 -9.40
N LYS A 56 -9.66 -10.79 -8.22
CA LYS A 56 -8.99 -10.59 -6.93
C LYS A 56 -7.76 -11.49 -6.78
N ARG A 57 -7.81 -12.74 -7.25
CA ARG A 57 -6.65 -13.64 -7.27
C ARG A 57 -5.60 -13.18 -8.28
N ASP A 58 -6.01 -12.78 -9.48
CA ASP A 58 -5.11 -12.28 -10.52
C ASP A 58 -4.44 -10.97 -10.08
N ILE A 59 -5.15 -10.09 -9.37
CA ILE A 59 -4.56 -8.91 -8.73
C ILE A 59 -3.57 -9.33 -7.67
N GLY A 60 -3.90 -10.28 -6.80
CA GLY A 60 -2.94 -10.81 -5.81
C GLY A 60 -1.70 -11.41 -6.46
N GLN A 61 -1.83 -12.10 -7.60
CA GLN A 61 -0.69 -12.60 -8.37
C GLN A 61 0.09 -11.49 -9.07
N THR A 62 -0.56 -10.48 -9.65
CA THR A 62 0.13 -9.31 -10.21
C THR A 62 0.82 -8.50 -9.11
N GLU A 63 0.22 -8.38 -7.92
CA GLU A 63 0.82 -7.71 -6.76
C GLU A 63 2.03 -8.50 -6.26
N SER A 64 1.94 -9.83 -6.17
CA SER A 64 3.10 -10.71 -5.89
C SER A 64 4.19 -10.58 -6.96
N ALA A 65 3.83 -10.54 -8.24
CA ALA A 65 4.79 -10.36 -9.33
C ALA A 65 5.40 -8.95 -9.36
N LYS A 66 4.64 -7.92 -8.95
CA LYS A 66 5.17 -6.56 -8.71
C LYS A 66 6.18 -6.59 -7.56
N GLU A 67 5.87 -7.37 -6.53
CA GLU A 67 6.72 -7.60 -5.38
C GLU A 67 8.03 -8.31 -5.76
N ASP A 68 8.00 -9.32 -6.63
CA ASP A 68 9.21 -9.96 -7.17
C ASP A 68 9.97 -9.03 -8.14
N ALA A 69 9.23 -8.24 -8.94
CA ALA A 69 9.82 -7.20 -9.76
C ALA A 69 10.37 -6.03 -8.94
N ALA A 70 10.03 -5.90 -7.66
CA ALA A 70 10.66 -4.92 -6.78
C ALA A 70 12.09 -5.33 -6.46
N ASP A 71 12.40 -6.63 -6.44
CA ASP A 71 13.76 -7.11 -6.24
C ASP A 71 14.62 -6.85 -7.49
N THR A 72 14.06 -6.97 -8.71
CA THR A 72 14.77 -6.51 -9.93
C THR A 72 14.86 -4.99 -10.02
N LEU A 73 13.87 -4.27 -9.48
CA LEU A 73 13.91 -2.82 -9.34
C LEU A 73 15.03 -2.39 -8.40
N ALA A 74 15.30 -3.16 -7.35
CA ALA A 74 16.35 -2.88 -6.37
C ALA A 74 17.72 -2.70 -7.02
N GLU A 75 18.11 -3.59 -7.94
CA GLU A 75 19.38 -3.50 -8.67
C GLU A 75 19.47 -2.20 -9.49
N SER A 76 18.39 -1.85 -10.19
CA SER A 76 18.35 -0.60 -10.98
C SER A 76 18.35 0.65 -10.09
N GLU A 77 17.65 0.63 -8.95
CA GLU A 77 17.57 1.74 -8.00
C GLU A 77 18.89 1.93 -7.24
N ASP A 78 19.61 0.85 -6.93
CA ASP A 78 20.97 0.88 -6.39
C ASP A 78 21.97 1.41 -7.43
N ALA A 79 21.89 0.96 -8.69
CA ALA A 79 22.72 1.48 -9.77
C ALA A 79 22.50 3.00 -9.99
N ILE A 80 21.24 3.45 -10.00
CA ILE A 80 20.87 4.87 -10.06
C ILE A 80 21.43 5.63 -8.84
N SER A 81 21.33 5.06 -7.64
CA SER A 81 21.86 5.65 -6.41
C SER A 81 23.38 5.82 -6.47
N LYS A 82 24.12 4.79 -6.91
CA LYS A 82 25.57 4.81 -7.10
C LYS A 82 26.01 5.81 -8.16
N ALA A 83 25.36 5.82 -9.32
CA ALA A 83 25.65 6.77 -10.40
C ALA A 83 25.43 8.23 -9.96
N ASN A 84 24.33 8.53 -9.25
CA ASN A 84 24.09 9.87 -8.70
C ASN A 84 25.14 10.27 -7.65
N ARG A 85 25.59 9.33 -6.82
CA ARG A 85 26.65 9.58 -5.83
C ARG A 85 27.97 9.92 -6.53
N GLN A 86 28.37 9.13 -7.52
CA GLN A 86 29.56 9.39 -8.33
C GLN A 86 29.49 10.74 -9.04
N LEU A 87 28.35 11.10 -9.62
CA LEU A 87 28.17 12.42 -10.24
C LEU A 87 28.32 13.57 -9.24
N ARG A 88 27.91 13.38 -7.98
CA ARG A 88 28.12 14.38 -6.93
C ARG A 88 29.59 14.45 -6.50
N GLU A 89 30.26 13.31 -6.35
CA GLU A 89 31.70 13.24 -6.05
C GLU A 89 32.50 13.96 -7.15
N LEU A 90 32.24 13.66 -8.43
CA LEU A 90 32.86 14.33 -9.58
C LEU A 90 32.57 15.83 -9.63
N ALA A 91 31.35 16.26 -9.28
CA ALA A 91 31.01 17.68 -9.23
C ALA A 91 31.77 18.42 -8.12
N GLU A 92 32.02 17.76 -6.98
CA GLU A 92 32.83 18.31 -5.89
C GLU A 92 34.31 18.40 -6.31
N GLU A 93 34.86 17.36 -6.92
CA GLU A 93 36.21 17.36 -7.49
C GLU A 93 36.37 18.47 -8.54
N GLN A 94 35.41 18.61 -9.45
CA GLN A 94 35.39 19.68 -10.46
C GLN A 94 35.41 21.08 -9.82
N ALA A 95 34.63 21.29 -8.75
CA ALA A 95 34.59 22.56 -8.03
C ALA A 95 35.95 22.86 -7.36
N GLN A 96 36.54 21.87 -6.69
CA GLN A 96 37.85 22.00 -6.04
C GLN A 96 38.96 22.29 -7.05
N THR A 97 38.96 21.63 -8.22
CA THR A 97 39.95 21.85 -9.27
C THR A 97 39.80 23.23 -9.91
N ASN A 98 38.57 23.71 -10.11
CA ASN A 98 38.33 25.08 -10.56
C ASN A 98 38.83 26.12 -9.55
N ASP A 99 38.59 25.91 -8.26
CA ASP A 99 39.10 26.78 -7.20
C ASP A 99 40.63 26.79 -7.18
N LYS A 100 41.27 25.63 -7.34
CA LYS A 100 42.73 25.50 -7.46
C LYS A 100 43.28 26.28 -8.66
N ILE A 101 42.66 26.18 -9.83
CA ILE A 101 43.03 26.97 -11.01
C ILE A 101 42.89 28.47 -10.73
N GLY A 102 41.81 28.89 -10.06
CA GLY A 102 41.62 30.28 -9.65
C GLY A 102 42.73 30.77 -8.71
N GLN A 103 43.10 29.96 -7.72
CA GLN A 103 44.19 30.26 -6.80
C GLN A 103 45.54 30.38 -7.52
N LEU A 104 45.87 29.43 -8.40
CA LEU A 104 47.11 29.43 -9.19
C LEU A 104 47.19 30.64 -10.12
N SER A 105 46.08 31.01 -10.77
CA SER A 105 46.01 32.22 -11.60
C SER A 105 46.26 33.48 -10.77
N GLY A 106 45.62 33.59 -9.60
CA GLY A 106 45.82 34.73 -8.69
C GLY A 106 47.25 34.82 -8.16
N GLN A 107 47.90 33.70 -7.86
CA GLN A 107 49.31 33.68 -7.49
C GLN A 107 50.21 34.15 -8.64
N ARG A 108 49.95 33.67 -9.86
CA ARG A 108 50.69 34.07 -11.07
C ARG A 108 50.59 35.56 -11.32
N GLU A 109 49.43 36.18 -11.15
CA GLU A 109 49.26 37.63 -11.31
C GLU A 109 50.08 38.44 -10.28
N ARG A 110 50.09 38.00 -9.01
CA ARG A 110 50.91 38.63 -7.96
C ARG A 110 52.40 38.48 -8.23
N LEU A 111 52.84 37.30 -8.67
CA LEU A 111 54.22 37.05 -9.06
C LEU A 111 54.60 37.90 -10.29
N ALA A 112 53.74 37.99 -11.30
CA ALA A 112 53.97 38.81 -12.48
C ALA A 112 54.14 40.30 -12.13
N ALA A 113 53.30 40.83 -11.23
CA ALA A 113 53.44 42.20 -10.73
C ALA A 113 54.77 42.40 -9.98
N THR A 114 55.15 41.47 -9.11
CA THR A 114 56.43 41.49 -8.37
C THR A 114 57.62 41.46 -9.33
N ILE A 115 57.60 40.55 -10.31
CA ILE A 115 58.62 40.42 -11.35
C ILE A 115 58.72 41.72 -12.15
N ALA A 116 57.60 42.35 -12.51
CA ALA A 116 57.61 43.63 -13.23
C ALA A 116 58.29 44.73 -12.40
N THR A 117 58.00 44.84 -11.11
CA THR A 117 58.66 45.78 -10.20
C THR A 117 60.15 45.50 -10.06
N GLN A 118 60.54 44.23 -9.85
CA GLN A 118 61.94 43.82 -9.74
C GLN A 118 62.73 44.09 -11.02
N LYS A 119 62.15 43.81 -12.20
CA LYS A 119 62.74 44.13 -13.51
C LYS A 119 62.92 45.64 -13.69
N ALA A 120 61.94 46.44 -13.30
CA ALA A 120 62.04 47.90 -13.39
C ALA A 120 63.15 48.47 -12.50
N GLN A 121 63.26 47.97 -11.25
CA GLN A 121 64.33 48.34 -10.32
C GLN A 121 65.71 47.94 -10.85
N LEU A 122 65.85 46.70 -11.34
CA LEU A 122 67.11 46.22 -11.90
C LEU A 122 67.51 47.01 -13.16
N ALA A 123 66.56 47.31 -14.05
CA ALA A 123 66.79 48.11 -15.24
C ALA A 123 67.25 49.54 -14.89
N LYS A 124 66.69 50.15 -13.84
CA LYS A 124 67.12 51.46 -13.35
C LYS A 124 68.56 51.40 -12.83
N LEU A 125 68.89 50.42 -11.98
CA LEU A 125 70.24 50.24 -11.43
C LEU A 125 71.29 50.01 -12.53
N LEU A 126 71.00 49.14 -13.51
CA LEU A 126 71.89 48.87 -14.63
C LEU A 126 72.12 50.11 -15.50
N ARG A 127 71.08 50.92 -15.71
CA ARG A 127 71.20 52.19 -16.45
C ARG A 127 72.06 53.19 -15.70
N GLU A 128 71.86 53.35 -14.39
CA GLU A 128 72.67 54.24 -13.56
C GLU A 128 74.14 53.81 -13.56
N GLN A 129 74.42 52.51 -13.46
CA GLN A 129 75.78 51.96 -13.54
C GLN A 129 76.43 52.19 -14.91
N TYR A 130 75.65 52.06 -15.99
CA TYR A 130 76.12 52.33 -17.36
C TYR A 130 76.45 53.81 -17.56
N VAL A 131 75.57 54.72 -17.13
CA VAL A 131 75.73 56.18 -17.29
C VAL A 131 76.86 56.72 -16.41
N ALA A 132 76.98 56.22 -15.18
CA ALA A 132 78.06 56.61 -14.27
C ALA A 132 79.43 56.06 -14.70
N GLY A 133 79.47 55.19 -15.73
CA GLY A 133 80.71 54.65 -16.28
C GLY A 133 81.45 53.79 -15.27
N ASN A 134 80.81 52.70 -14.83
CA ASN A 134 81.35 51.64 -13.97
C ASN A 134 82.64 52.03 -13.23
N GLU A 135 82.52 52.82 -12.15
CA GLU A 135 83.68 53.15 -11.33
C GLU A 135 84.21 51.87 -10.71
N ASP A 136 85.19 51.28 -11.38
CA ASP A 136 85.78 50.03 -10.95
C ASP A 136 86.37 50.21 -9.55
N ARG A 137 86.14 49.24 -8.66
CA ARG A 137 86.74 49.22 -7.32
C ARG A 137 88.25 49.45 -7.36
N ILE A 138 88.88 49.02 -8.46
CA ILE A 138 90.29 49.21 -8.77
C ILE A 138 90.61 50.69 -9.01
N LYS A 139 89.76 51.44 -9.72
CA LYS A 139 89.92 52.89 -9.94
C LYS A 139 89.86 53.67 -8.63
N LEU A 140 89.03 53.26 -7.67
CA LEU A 140 88.92 53.88 -6.34
C LEU A 140 90.14 53.54 -5.44
N LEU A 141 90.72 52.36 -5.60
CA LEU A 141 91.97 51.97 -4.93
C LEU A 141 93.19 52.72 -5.51
N LEU A 142 93.12 53.10 -6.78
CA LEU A 142 94.19 53.80 -7.50
C LEU A 142 94.04 55.33 -7.48
N SER A 143 92.97 55.90 -6.91
CA SER A 143 92.71 57.34 -6.93
C SER A 143 93.60 58.15 -5.98
N GLY A 144 94.30 57.49 -5.03
CA GLY A 144 95.15 58.15 -4.05
C GLY A 144 94.40 58.88 -2.92
N ASP A 145 93.10 58.61 -2.76
CA ASP A 145 92.26 59.20 -1.72
C ASP A 145 92.56 58.67 -0.30
N ASN A 146 91.88 59.23 0.71
CA ASN A 146 92.01 58.80 2.11
C ASN A 146 91.67 57.30 2.29
N PRO A 147 92.59 56.48 2.88
CA PRO A 147 92.41 55.04 3.05
C PRO A 147 91.13 54.64 3.81
N ASN A 148 90.72 55.43 4.80
CA ASN A 148 89.53 55.15 5.61
C ASN A 148 88.23 55.39 4.82
N ARG A 149 88.22 56.42 3.96
CA ARG A 149 87.08 56.69 3.07
C ARG A 149 86.97 55.59 2.02
N ILE A 150 88.09 55.22 1.39
CA ILE A 150 88.15 54.12 0.41
C ILE A 150 87.63 52.82 1.02
N ASN A 151 88.08 52.45 2.22
CA ASN A 151 87.61 51.23 2.89
C ASN A 151 86.08 51.26 3.13
N ARG A 152 85.55 52.37 3.64
CA ARG A 152 84.10 52.52 3.84
C ARG A 152 83.33 52.40 2.53
N ASP A 153 83.79 53.05 1.47
CA ASP A 153 83.11 53.06 0.18
C ASP A 153 83.18 51.68 -0.51
N LEU A 154 84.28 50.95 -0.35
CA LEU A 154 84.39 49.53 -0.76
C LEU A 154 83.43 48.62 0.00
N GLN A 155 83.25 48.83 1.31
CA GLN A 155 82.26 48.09 2.09
C GLN A 155 80.83 48.39 1.62
N LEU A 156 80.49 49.65 1.38
CA LEU A 156 79.18 50.04 0.83
C LEU A 156 78.93 49.39 -0.55
N MET A 157 79.92 49.39 -1.43
CA MET A 157 79.84 48.69 -2.71
C MET A 157 79.67 47.17 -2.56
N SER A 158 80.22 46.56 -1.51
CA SER A 158 79.99 45.15 -1.17
C SER A 158 78.53 44.91 -0.83
N TYR A 159 77.94 45.72 0.05
CA TYR A 159 76.52 45.62 0.41
C TYR A 159 75.60 45.79 -0.80
N VAL A 160 75.89 46.76 -1.68
CA VAL A 160 75.10 46.97 -2.90
C VAL A 160 75.19 45.76 -3.84
N SER A 161 76.38 45.22 -4.08
CA SER A 161 76.58 44.04 -4.93
C SER A 161 75.87 42.80 -4.36
N GLN A 162 75.94 42.59 -3.04
CA GLN A 162 75.19 41.51 -2.38
C GLN A 162 73.68 41.70 -2.49
N ALA A 163 73.17 42.93 -2.35
CA ALA A 163 71.75 43.22 -2.53
C ALA A 163 71.29 42.98 -3.97
N GLN A 164 72.10 43.35 -4.97
CA GLN A 164 71.83 43.06 -6.39
C GLN A 164 71.81 41.56 -6.67
N ALA A 165 72.77 40.80 -6.12
CA ALA A 165 72.80 39.34 -6.25
C ALA A 165 71.53 38.69 -5.65
N ARG A 166 71.10 39.14 -4.47
CA ARG A 166 69.83 38.68 -3.85
C ARG A 166 68.60 39.03 -4.69
N LEU A 167 68.57 40.22 -5.30
CA LEU A 167 67.47 40.62 -6.19
C LEU A 167 67.40 39.73 -7.44
N ILE A 168 68.53 39.44 -8.07
CA ILE A 168 68.60 38.55 -9.24
C ILE A 168 68.17 37.14 -8.86
N GLU A 169 68.62 36.63 -7.72
CA GLU A 169 68.24 35.31 -7.23
C GLU A 169 66.73 35.22 -6.94
N SER A 170 66.17 36.23 -6.28
CA SER A 170 64.71 36.32 -6.06
C SER A 170 63.94 36.41 -7.39
N LEU A 171 64.43 37.17 -8.36
CA LEU A 171 63.80 37.27 -9.67
C LEU A 171 63.80 35.93 -10.42
N ARG A 172 64.92 35.19 -10.37
CA ARG A 172 65.02 33.83 -10.94
C ARG A 172 64.05 32.87 -10.26
N GLY A 173 63.99 32.89 -8.93
CA GLY A 173 63.03 32.09 -8.16
C GLY A 173 61.57 32.41 -8.50
N ASN A 174 61.24 33.70 -8.63
CA ASN A 174 59.89 34.14 -9.02
C ASN A 174 59.53 33.72 -10.44
N LEU A 175 60.47 33.78 -11.39
CA LEU A 175 60.26 33.30 -12.77
C LEU A 175 60.02 31.79 -12.80
N ALA A 176 60.82 31.00 -12.08
CA ALA A 176 60.63 29.55 -11.97
C ALA A 176 59.29 29.20 -11.31
N ALA A 177 58.86 29.97 -10.29
CA ALA A 177 57.54 29.80 -9.67
C ALA A 177 56.39 30.09 -10.64
N VAL A 178 56.54 31.08 -11.54
CA VAL A 178 55.53 31.35 -12.58
C VAL A 178 55.42 30.18 -13.57
N GLU A 179 56.55 29.62 -14.00
CA GLU A 179 56.58 28.45 -14.89
C GLU A 179 55.96 27.21 -14.21
N ALA A 180 56.29 26.96 -12.95
CA ALA A 180 55.70 25.87 -12.16
C ALA A 180 54.19 26.04 -12.01
N ASN A 181 53.72 27.23 -11.63
CA ASN A 181 52.28 27.52 -11.52
C ASN A 181 51.56 27.36 -12.87
N GLN A 182 52.22 27.68 -13.99
CA GLN A 182 51.65 27.46 -15.32
C GLN A 182 51.52 25.97 -15.66
N ALA A 183 52.54 25.17 -15.34
CA ALA A 183 52.49 23.73 -15.54
C ALA A 183 51.40 23.07 -14.67
N GLU A 184 51.32 23.45 -13.39
CA GLU A 184 50.26 22.96 -12.49
C GLU A 184 48.86 23.37 -12.96
N ALA A 185 48.69 24.59 -13.46
CA ALA A 185 47.42 25.04 -14.00
C ALA A 185 47.03 24.28 -15.29
N GLN A 186 48.01 23.88 -16.11
CA GLN A 186 47.74 23.05 -17.28
C GLN A 186 47.33 21.64 -16.87
N ASN A 187 48.07 21.01 -15.95
CA ASN A 187 47.72 19.69 -15.43
C ASN A 187 46.31 19.68 -14.81
N ALA A 188 45.95 20.72 -14.05
CA ALA A 188 44.60 20.84 -13.48
C ALA A 188 43.51 21.03 -14.55
N ARG A 189 43.83 21.62 -15.71
CA ARG A 189 42.88 21.72 -16.84
C ARG A 189 42.71 20.38 -17.55
N ASP A 190 43.78 19.64 -17.71
CA ASP A 190 43.73 18.30 -18.30
C ASP A 190 42.92 17.35 -17.39
N GLU A 191 43.10 17.44 -16.07
CA GLU A 191 42.29 16.74 -15.05
C GLU A 191 40.80 17.12 -15.15
N LEU A 192 40.47 18.39 -15.38
CA LEU A 192 39.08 18.81 -15.62
C LEU A 192 38.47 18.20 -16.88
N GLU A 193 39.26 17.99 -17.93
CA GLU A 193 38.79 17.36 -19.17
C GLU A 193 38.50 15.87 -18.94
N GLU A 194 39.34 15.19 -18.15
CA GLU A 194 39.11 13.81 -17.72
C GLU A 194 37.83 13.68 -16.88
N ILE A 195 37.67 14.50 -15.84
CA ILE A 195 36.46 14.55 -15.01
C ILE A 195 35.21 14.81 -15.86
N ALA A 196 35.29 15.73 -16.84
CA ALA A 196 34.16 16.05 -17.71
C ALA A 196 33.75 14.88 -18.61
N GLU A 197 34.71 14.07 -19.07
CA GLU A 197 34.40 12.87 -19.85
C GLU A 197 33.81 11.77 -18.97
N GLU A 198 34.36 11.54 -17.77
CA GLU A 198 33.78 10.61 -16.80
C GLU A 198 32.33 10.99 -16.44
N GLU A 199 32.06 12.29 -16.20
CA GLU A 199 30.73 12.80 -15.90
C GLU A 199 29.74 12.50 -17.05
N ARG A 200 30.17 12.67 -18.31
CA ARG A 200 29.35 12.33 -19.48
C ARG A 200 29.04 10.84 -19.53
N GLN A 201 30.03 9.98 -19.31
CA GLN A 201 29.82 8.53 -19.30
C GLN A 201 28.85 8.12 -18.19
N GLN A 202 29.01 8.67 -16.98
CA GLN A 202 28.11 8.38 -15.85
C GLN A 202 26.69 8.87 -16.10
N LYS A 203 26.52 10.06 -16.71
CA LYS A 203 25.21 10.56 -17.15
C LYS A 203 24.54 9.62 -18.16
N LEU A 204 25.30 9.10 -19.13
CA LEU A 204 24.75 8.14 -20.10
C LEU A 204 24.30 6.83 -19.44
N VAL A 205 25.05 6.32 -18.46
CA VAL A 205 24.66 5.14 -17.67
C VAL A 205 23.39 5.43 -16.87
N LEU A 206 23.34 6.56 -16.17
CA LEU A 206 22.20 6.99 -15.36
C LEU A 206 20.92 7.10 -16.21
N GLU A 207 20.98 7.76 -17.37
CA GLU A 207 19.82 7.91 -18.26
C GLU A 207 19.32 6.56 -18.79
N ARG A 208 20.23 5.63 -19.11
CA ARG A 208 19.84 4.27 -19.52
C ARG A 208 19.14 3.52 -18.39
N GLU A 209 19.65 3.59 -17.17
CA GLU A 209 19.03 2.92 -16.02
C GLU A 209 17.69 3.56 -15.63
N LYS A 210 17.59 4.90 -15.65
CA LYS A 210 16.32 5.61 -15.44
C LYS A 210 15.27 5.24 -16.50
N ALA A 211 15.66 5.13 -17.77
CA ALA A 211 14.75 4.74 -18.84
C ALA A 211 14.23 3.29 -18.67
N LYS A 212 15.11 2.35 -18.29
CA LYS A 212 14.73 0.96 -17.99
C LYS A 212 13.76 0.89 -16.80
N HIS A 213 14.09 1.58 -15.71
CA HIS A 213 13.26 1.68 -14.51
C HIS A 213 11.87 2.25 -14.83
N ALA A 214 11.82 3.39 -15.53
CA ALA A 214 10.57 4.04 -15.92
C ALA A 214 9.70 3.14 -16.81
N ALA A 215 10.29 2.43 -17.78
CA ALA A 215 9.57 1.50 -18.62
C ALA A 215 8.96 0.33 -17.83
N LEU A 216 9.71 -0.24 -16.87
CA LEU A 216 9.22 -1.31 -16.00
C LEU A 216 8.08 -0.85 -15.10
N VAL A 217 8.25 0.30 -14.43
CA VAL A 217 7.24 0.88 -13.55
C VAL A 217 5.97 1.24 -14.32
N ALA A 218 6.10 1.82 -15.52
CA ALA A 218 4.96 2.17 -16.37
C ALA A 218 4.15 0.94 -16.80
N ASN A 219 4.84 -0.14 -17.20
CA ASN A 219 4.18 -1.39 -17.61
C ASN A 219 3.42 -2.04 -16.44
N LEU A 220 4.03 -2.11 -15.26
CA LEU A 220 3.41 -2.68 -14.06
C LEU A 220 2.22 -1.83 -13.59
N SER A 221 2.38 -0.51 -13.57
CA SER A 221 1.33 0.43 -13.13
C SER A 221 0.12 0.38 -14.06
N LYS A 222 0.33 0.36 -15.38
CA LYS A 222 -0.74 0.25 -16.38
C LYS A 222 -1.53 -1.05 -16.22
N LYS A 223 -0.84 -2.18 -16.04
CA LYS A 223 -1.50 -3.49 -15.83
C LYS A 223 -2.38 -3.47 -14.59
N LEU A 224 -1.90 -2.91 -13.49
CA LEU A 224 -2.67 -2.79 -12.25
C LEU A 224 -3.86 -1.83 -12.37
N GLU A 225 -3.67 -0.69 -13.06
CA GLU A 225 -4.74 0.27 -13.28
C GLU A 225 -5.88 -0.35 -14.11
N ASP A 226 -5.54 -1.07 -15.18
CA ASP A 226 -6.52 -1.78 -16.02
C ASP A 226 -7.25 -2.87 -15.22
N GLN A 227 -6.52 -3.67 -14.43
CA GLN A 227 -7.14 -4.68 -13.54
C GLN A 227 -8.08 -4.05 -12.51
N ARG A 228 -7.69 -2.93 -11.88
CA ARG A 228 -8.52 -2.19 -10.91
C ARG A 228 -9.77 -1.59 -11.55
N LYS A 229 -9.65 -1.05 -12.78
CA LYS A 229 -10.81 -0.55 -13.54
C LYS A 229 -11.81 -1.66 -13.85
N GLU A 230 -11.34 -2.83 -14.24
CA GLU A 230 -12.21 -3.99 -14.50
C GLU A 230 -12.90 -4.48 -13.23
N VAL A 231 -12.19 -4.55 -12.09
CA VAL A 231 -12.82 -4.85 -10.79
C VAL A 231 -13.93 -3.84 -10.47
N GLY A 232 -13.67 -2.55 -10.62
CA GLY A 232 -14.69 -1.52 -10.37
C GLY A 232 -15.89 -1.57 -11.33
N LYS A 233 -15.73 -2.12 -12.55
CA LYS A 233 -16.88 -2.39 -13.45
C LYS A 233 -17.68 -3.60 -12.95
N VAL A 234 -17.01 -4.72 -12.67
CA VAL A 234 -17.63 -5.96 -12.21
C VAL A 234 -18.34 -5.77 -10.87
N GLU A 235 -17.76 -5.03 -9.93
CA GLU A 235 -18.37 -4.73 -8.63
C GLU A 235 -19.66 -3.90 -8.78
N ARG A 236 -19.66 -2.89 -9.67
CA ARG A 236 -20.87 -2.12 -9.98
C ARG A 236 -21.95 -2.98 -10.62
N ASP A 237 -21.57 -3.91 -11.49
CA ASP A 237 -22.52 -4.84 -12.10
C ASP A 237 -23.06 -5.86 -11.09
N GLU A 238 -22.24 -6.34 -10.15
CA GLU A 238 -22.69 -7.19 -9.04
C GLU A 238 -23.71 -6.45 -8.16
N GLN A 239 -23.45 -5.19 -7.82
CA GLN A 239 -24.37 -4.36 -7.04
C GLN A 239 -25.71 -4.15 -7.78
N ARG A 240 -25.67 -3.87 -9.09
CA ARG A 240 -26.88 -3.73 -9.93
C ARG A 240 -27.69 -5.02 -9.98
N MET A 241 -27.02 -6.17 -10.17
CA MET A 241 -27.69 -7.48 -10.19
C MET A 241 -28.24 -7.87 -8.81
N GLY A 242 -27.54 -7.54 -7.73
CA GLY A 242 -28.06 -7.68 -6.37
C GLY A 242 -29.35 -6.90 -6.16
N ALA A 243 -29.37 -5.62 -6.54
CA ALA A 243 -30.56 -4.79 -6.45
C ALA A 243 -31.72 -5.28 -7.34
N LEU A 244 -31.43 -5.90 -8.49
CA LEU A 244 -32.45 -6.51 -9.36
C LEU A 244 -33.05 -7.76 -8.71
N VAL A 245 -32.22 -8.65 -8.17
CA VAL A 245 -32.67 -9.86 -7.46
C VAL A 245 -33.54 -9.48 -6.26
N ASP A 246 -33.15 -8.48 -5.48
CA ASP A 246 -33.93 -7.99 -4.34
C ASP A 246 -35.30 -7.44 -4.77
N ARG A 247 -35.33 -6.71 -5.91
CA ARG A 247 -36.57 -6.18 -6.48
C ARG A 247 -37.49 -7.29 -7.00
N LEU A 248 -36.93 -8.29 -7.67
CA LEU A 248 -37.65 -9.47 -8.14
C LEU A 248 -38.16 -10.32 -6.96
N ASN A 249 -37.40 -10.43 -5.87
CA ASN A 249 -37.84 -11.10 -4.64
C ASN A 249 -39.07 -10.41 -4.04
N LYS A 250 -39.04 -9.08 -3.91
CA LYS A 250 -40.21 -8.31 -3.44
C LYS A 250 -41.44 -8.55 -4.32
N LEU A 251 -41.29 -8.50 -5.64
CA LEU A 251 -42.39 -8.70 -6.59
C LEU A 251 -42.93 -10.14 -6.60
N ILE A 252 -42.07 -11.14 -6.45
CA ILE A 252 -42.48 -12.55 -6.34
C ILE A 252 -43.21 -12.78 -5.02
N GLU A 253 -42.74 -12.21 -3.92
CA GLU A 253 -43.45 -12.26 -2.63
C GLU A 253 -44.82 -11.59 -2.72
N GLU A 254 -44.92 -10.43 -3.36
CA GLU A 254 -46.20 -9.74 -3.58
C GLU A 254 -47.15 -10.59 -4.43
N GLN A 255 -46.67 -11.21 -5.52
CA GLN A 255 -47.48 -12.12 -6.33
C GLN A 255 -47.87 -13.40 -5.60
N ALA A 256 -46.97 -13.99 -4.78
CA ALA A 256 -47.27 -15.16 -3.98
C ALA A 256 -48.30 -14.84 -2.89
N ARG A 257 -48.19 -13.67 -2.24
CA ARG A 257 -49.19 -13.17 -1.29
C ARG A 257 -50.54 -12.93 -1.97
N ALA A 258 -50.55 -12.33 -3.17
CA ALA A 258 -51.77 -12.10 -3.95
C ALA A 258 -52.41 -13.42 -4.42
N ALA A 259 -51.63 -14.36 -4.95
CA ALA A 259 -52.10 -15.67 -5.37
C ALA A 259 -52.59 -16.53 -4.19
N ALA A 260 -51.90 -16.46 -3.03
CA ALA A 260 -52.35 -17.09 -1.81
C ALA A 260 -53.64 -16.45 -1.28
N ALA A 261 -53.80 -15.12 -1.40
CA ALA A 261 -55.04 -14.42 -1.06
C ALA A 261 -56.19 -14.80 -2.01
N GLU A 262 -55.94 -14.92 -3.31
CA GLU A 262 -56.93 -15.44 -4.28
C GLU A 262 -57.28 -16.90 -4.03
N ALA A 263 -56.30 -17.76 -3.72
CA ALA A 263 -56.52 -19.16 -3.39
C ALA A 263 -57.34 -19.29 -2.11
N ARG A 264 -56.98 -18.55 -1.04
CA ARG A 264 -57.77 -18.47 0.19
C ARG A 264 -59.18 -17.93 -0.07
N ARG A 265 -59.35 -16.94 -0.95
CA ARG A 265 -60.67 -16.42 -1.35
C ARG A 265 -61.48 -17.49 -2.08
N LYS A 266 -60.87 -18.26 -2.98
CA LYS A 266 -61.51 -19.39 -3.68
C LYS A 266 -61.89 -20.51 -2.71
N GLU A 267 -61.03 -20.85 -1.76
CA GLU A 267 -61.32 -21.83 -0.70
C GLU A 267 -62.47 -21.36 0.19
N LEU A 268 -62.47 -20.10 0.62
CA LEU A 268 -63.56 -19.50 1.41
C LEU A 268 -64.88 -19.48 0.63
N LEU A 269 -64.85 -19.14 -0.67
CA LEU A 269 -66.03 -19.19 -1.54
C LEU A 269 -66.53 -20.62 -1.79
N ALA A 270 -65.62 -21.58 -1.94
CA ALA A 270 -65.96 -23.00 -2.07
C ALA A 270 -66.57 -23.55 -0.78
N ALA A 271 -65.99 -23.20 0.38
CA ALA A 271 -66.52 -23.54 1.70
C ALA A 271 -67.90 -22.90 1.96
N ALA A 272 -68.10 -21.64 1.54
CA ALA A 272 -69.38 -20.95 1.63
C ALA A 272 -70.45 -21.61 0.74
N ARG A 273 -70.10 -21.98 -0.50
CA ARG A 273 -70.99 -22.73 -1.40
C ARG A 273 -71.33 -24.12 -0.86
N ALA A 274 -70.37 -24.81 -0.24
CA ALA A 274 -70.59 -26.10 0.38
C ALA A 274 -71.53 -25.99 1.59
N LYS A 275 -71.36 -24.98 2.45
CA LYS A 275 -72.30 -24.68 3.54
C LYS A 275 -73.71 -24.36 3.03
N ALA A 276 -73.84 -23.48 2.04
CA ALA A 276 -75.13 -23.12 1.46
C ALA A 276 -75.85 -24.33 0.84
N LYS A 277 -75.11 -25.24 0.19
CA LYS A 277 -75.66 -26.49 -0.36
C LYS A 277 -76.13 -27.44 0.75
N ALA A 278 -75.37 -27.58 1.82
CA ALA A 278 -75.76 -28.39 2.98
C ALA A 278 -77.01 -27.85 3.69
N GLU A 279 -77.12 -26.52 3.84
CA GLU A 279 -78.32 -25.87 4.40
C GLU A 279 -79.54 -26.05 3.49
N ALA A 280 -79.39 -25.94 2.17
CA ALA A 280 -80.48 -26.19 1.22
C ALA A 280 -80.96 -27.65 1.25
N GLU A 281 -80.05 -28.62 1.35
CA GLU A 281 -80.39 -30.04 1.49
C GLU A 281 -81.08 -30.33 2.85
N ALA A 282 -80.64 -29.69 3.93
CA ALA A 282 -81.29 -29.79 5.24
C ALA A 282 -82.72 -29.22 5.19
N LEU A 283 -82.92 -28.07 4.54
CA LEU A 283 -84.24 -27.46 4.38
C LEU A 283 -85.16 -28.30 3.48
N ALA A 284 -84.62 -28.95 2.45
CA ALA A 284 -85.37 -29.86 1.59
C ALA A 284 -85.81 -31.13 2.34
N LYS A 285 -84.92 -31.73 3.16
CA LYS A 285 -85.27 -32.85 4.04
C LYS A 285 -86.31 -32.47 5.09
N ALA A 286 -86.22 -31.27 5.67
CA ALA A 286 -87.22 -30.77 6.61
C ALA A 286 -88.60 -30.56 5.95
N LYS A 287 -88.65 -30.06 4.71
CA LYS A 287 -89.90 -29.94 3.93
C LYS A 287 -90.50 -31.30 3.56
N ALA A 288 -89.66 -32.28 3.18
CA ALA A 288 -90.12 -33.63 2.87
C ALA A 288 -90.71 -34.34 4.11
N ALA A 289 -90.07 -34.22 5.28
CA ALA A 289 -90.59 -34.76 6.54
C ALA A 289 -91.92 -34.12 6.94
N LYS A 290 -92.09 -32.81 6.68
CA LYS A 290 -93.35 -32.10 6.95
C LYS A 290 -94.50 -32.56 6.03
N ALA A 291 -94.22 -32.80 4.75
CA ALA A 291 -95.20 -33.34 3.79
C ALA A 291 -95.60 -34.80 4.11
N GLU A 292 -94.67 -35.59 4.65
CA GLU A 292 -94.95 -36.95 5.12
C GLU A 292 -95.83 -36.96 6.39
N GLN A 293 -95.60 -36.03 7.32
CA GLN A 293 -96.46 -35.84 8.49
C GLN A 293 -97.88 -35.40 8.12
N GLU A 294 -98.05 -34.54 7.12
CA GLU A 294 -99.37 -34.13 6.62
C GLU A 294 -100.13 -35.28 5.94
N ARG A 295 -99.45 -36.14 5.17
CA ARG A 295 -100.04 -37.36 4.61
C ARG A 295 -100.51 -38.35 5.69
N LEU A 296 -99.71 -38.54 6.74
CA LEU A 296 -100.07 -39.40 7.87
C LEU A 296 -101.24 -38.82 8.69
N ALA A 297 -101.35 -37.50 8.81
CA ALA A 297 -102.50 -36.84 9.44
C ALA A 297 -103.80 -37.01 8.64
N GLN A 298 -103.74 -36.91 7.31
CA GLN A 298 -104.91 -37.14 6.43
C GLN A 298 -105.37 -38.61 6.43
N ALA A 299 -104.45 -39.57 6.56
CA ALA A 299 -104.77 -40.99 6.73
C ALA A 299 -105.45 -41.28 8.08
N ARG A 300 -105.01 -40.62 9.16
CA ARG A 300 -105.64 -40.74 10.49
C ARG A 300 -107.06 -40.17 10.54
N ALA A 301 -107.32 -39.06 9.83
CA ALA A 301 -108.67 -38.48 9.72
C ALA A 301 -109.67 -39.37 8.94
N ARG A 302 -109.20 -40.18 7.98
CA ARG A 302 -110.04 -41.20 7.30
C ARG A 302 -110.33 -42.40 8.21
N ALA A 303 -109.39 -42.79 9.06
CA ALA A 303 -109.54 -43.91 10.00
C ALA A 303 -110.37 -43.57 11.25
N GLU A 304 -110.53 -42.29 11.59
CA GLU A 304 -111.28 -41.83 12.77
C GLU A 304 -112.82 -41.80 12.52
N ARG A 305 -113.26 -41.69 11.26
CA ARG A 305 -114.68 -41.79 10.86
C ARG A 305 -115.26 -43.21 10.92
N GLU A 306 -114.44 -44.25 10.82
CA GLU A 306 -114.87 -45.66 10.90
C GLU A 306 -114.81 -46.24 12.32
N ARG A 307 -114.30 -45.49 13.31
CA ARG A 307 -113.95 -46.04 14.63
C ARG A 307 -114.85 -45.61 15.79
N LEU A 308 -115.86 -44.77 15.56
CA LEU A 308 -116.84 -44.31 16.57
C LEU A 308 -118.04 -45.27 16.77
N ALA A 309 -118.00 -46.48 16.20
CA ALA A 309 -119.11 -47.45 16.23
C ALA A 309 -118.97 -48.61 17.21
N ARG A 310 -117.90 -48.71 18.04
CA ARG A 310 -117.81 -49.75 19.10
C ARG A 310 -117.05 -49.26 20.32
N GLU A 311 -117.80 -49.02 21.39
CA GLU A 311 -117.36 -48.53 22.69
C GLU A 311 -117.22 -49.67 23.72
N ASN A 312 -116.23 -49.54 24.61
CA ASN A 312 -116.10 -50.07 25.98
C ASN A 312 -116.01 -51.59 26.28
N ARG A 313 -114.82 -52.06 26.71
CA ARG A 313 -114.60 -52.63 28.07
C ARG A 313 -113.12 -52.97 28.42
N ALA A 314 -112.68 -52.42 29.55
CA ALA A 314 -111.87 -52.98 30.65
C ALA A 314 -110.35 -53.37 30.54
N LYS A 315 -109.57 -52.68 31.41
CA LYS A 315 -108.21 -52.79 32.03
C LYS A 315 -107.81 -54.18 32.64
N PRO A 316 -106.67 -54.41 33.38
CA PRO A 316 -105.51 -53.57 33.83
C PRO A 316 -104.06 -54.19 33.83
N GLY A 317 -103.05 -53.37 34.20
CA GLY A 317 -101.77 -53.73 34.89
C GLY A 317 -100.54 -53.92 33.95
N THR A 318 -99.30 -53.48 34.19
CA THR A 318 -98.51 -52.95 35.34
C THR A 318 -97.25 -52.22 34.78
N GLY A 319 -96.77 -51.11 35.37
CA GLY A 319 -95.54 -50.37 34.97
C GLY A 319 -94.22 -50.92 35.57
N PRO A 320 -93.16 -50.13 35.85
CA PRO A 320 -92.80 -48.75 35.42
C PRO A 320 -91.25 -48.50 35.19
N LYS A 321 -90.87 -47.23 34.91
CA LYS A 321 -89.53 -46.55 35.07
C LYS A 321 -88.45 -46.83 33.98
N GLU A 322 -87.54 -45.94 33.57
CA GLU A 322 -86.92 -44.70 34.09
C GLU A 322 -86.26 -43.94 32.90
N ALA A 323 -86.41 -42.60 32.74
CA ALA A 323 -85.43 -41.52 33.04
C ALA A 323 -84.11 -41.57 32.22
N GLN A 324 -83.46 -40.51 31.73
CA GLN A 324 -83.64 -39.06 31.64
C GLN A 324 -82.52 -38.52 30.70
N LYS A 325 -82.80 -37.37 30.07
CA LYS A 325 -81.92 -36.36 29.41
C LYS A 325 -80.64 -35.96 30.23
N PRO A 326 -79.78 -34.99 29.82
CA PRO A 326 -79.50 -34.37 28.50
C PRO A 326 -77.98 -34.10 28.20
N GLU A 327 -77.70 -33.54 27.01
CA GLU A 327 -76.74 -32.46 26.65
C GLU A 327 -76.28 -31.49 27.79
N PRO A 328 -75.25 -30.58 27.67
CA PRO A 328 -74.70 -29.94 26.45
C PRO A 328 -73.19 -29.49 26.42
N GLN A 329 -72.71 -29.13 25.20
CA GLN A 329 -72.00 -27.87 24.80
C GLN A 329 -70.58 -27.38 25.25
N LEU A 330 -69.96 -26.73 24.24
CA LEU A 330 -69.01 -25.58 24.20
C LEU A 330 -67.57 -25.80 24.72
N ALA A 331 -66.49 -25.20 24.21
CA ALA A 331 -66.15 -24.44 23.00
C ALA A 331 -64.65 -24.03 23.10
N GLN A 332 -64.11 -23.51 22.00
CA GLN A 332 -63.00 -22.54 21.89
C GLN A 332 -61.56 -23.06 21.63
N LYS A 333 -61.12 -22.80 20.39
CA LYS A 333 -59.78 -22.34 19.94
C LYS A 333 -59.41 -21.00 20.63
N PRO A 334 -58.18 -20.41 20.59
CA PRO A 334 -57.16 -20.49 19.51
C PRO A 334 -55.66 -20.50 19.93
N GLU A 335 -54.79 -20.60 18.92
CA GLU A 335 -53.31 -20.46 18.86
C GLU A 335 -52.82 -19.02 19.23
N PRO A 336 -51.51 -18.61 19.18
CA PRO A 336 -50.27 -19.26 18.67
C PRO A 336 -48.93 -19.04 19.43
N LYS A 337 -47.90 -19.81 18.99
CA LYS A 337 -46.40 -19.65 18.89
C LYS A 337 -45.68 -18.40 19.51
N PRO A 338 -44.34 -18.43 19.82
CA PRO A 338 -43.28 -19.12 19.06
C PRO A 338 -42.00 -19.64 19.79
N GLU A 339 -41.15 -20.33 19.02
CA GLU A 339 -39.68 -20.18 18.93
C GLU A 339 -38.65 -21.00 19.75
N VAL A 340 -37.53 -21.23 19.02
CA VAL A 340 -36.14 -21.60 19.37
C VAL A 340 -35.76 -23.07 19.67
N LYS A 341 -34.88 -23.59 18.80
CA LYS A 341 -33.97 -24.75 19.01
C LYS A 341 -32.62 -24.27 19.55
N PRO A 342 -31.84 -25.14 20.22
CA PRO A 342 -30.37 -25.06 20.18
C PRO A 342 -29.72 -26.30 19.53
N PRO A 343 -28.50 -26.18 18.99
CA PRO A 343 -27.74 -27.29 18.39
C PRO A 343 -26.66 -27.84 19.35
N PRO A 344 -26.01 -28.97 18.98
CA PRO A 344 -24.58 -29.00 19.23
C PRO A 344 -23.71 -29.69 18.14
N GLN A 345 -22.42 -29.41 18.27
CA GLN A 345 -21.23 -30.26 18.07
C GLN A 345 -20.25 -30.00 16.91
N ILE A 346 -19.00 -30.13 17.36
CA ILE A 346 -17.72 -29.63 16.89
C ILE A 346 -16.99 -30.78 16.19
N ALA A 347 -16.35 -30.51 15.06
CA ALA A 347 -15.36 -31.40 14.46
C ALA A 347 -14.09 -30.61 14.12
N GLN A 348 -12.99 -31.10 14.66
CA GLN A 348 -11.64 -30.55 14.67
C GLN A 348 -10.96 -30.78 13.33
N ARG A 349 -10.13 -29.82 12.88
CA ARG A 349 -8.98 -30.07 12.00
C ARG A 349 -7.80 -29.20 12.44
N GLU A 350 -6.66 -29.86 12.53
CA GLU A 350 -5.37 -29.40 13.08
C GLU A 350 -4.73 -28.25 12.28
N PRO A 351 -3.94 -27.38 12.92
CA PRO A 351 -2.99 -26.52 12.22
C PRO A 351 -1.63 -27.22 12.07
N VAL A 352 -1.14 -27.28 10.83
CA VAL A 352 0.22 -27.70 10.49
C VAL A 352 1.21 -26.58 10.84
N LYS A 353 2.24 -26.97 11.60
CA LYS A 353 3.42 -26.19 11.96
C LYS A 353 4.40 -26.15 10.78
N PRO A 354 4.93 -24.98 10.36
CA PRO A 354 6.12 -24.97 9.53
C PRO A 354 7.37 -24.96 10.42
N GLU A 355 8.27 -25.93 10.17
CA GLU A 355 9.65 -25.90 10.65
C GLU A 355 10.48 -24.84 9.88
N PRO A 356 11.61 -24.37 10.45
CA PRO A 356 12.34 -23.21 9.96
C PRO A 356 13.57 -23.55 9.10
N ARG A 357 13.88 -22.60 8.20
CA ARG A 357 15.22 -22.20 7.69
C ARG A 357 16.01 -23.19 6.83
N ASP A 358 16.26 -22.78 5.59
CA ASP A 358 17.64 -22.64 5.11
C ASP A 358 17.74 -21.42 4.16
N GLU A 359 17.79 -20.24 4.76
CA GLU A 359 18.25 -19.02 4.07
C GLU A 359 19.67 -18.76 4.54
N GLY A 360 20.63 -19.04 3.66
CA GLY A 360 22.00 -18.57 3.77
C GLY A 360 22.07 -17.05 3.59
N ALA A 361 21.51 -16.30 4.54
CA ALA A 361 21.77 -14.88 4.68
C ALA A 361 23.15 -14.73 5.35
N ALA A 362 24.11 -14.21 4.58
CA ALA A 362 25.38 -13.75 5.11
C ALA A 362 25.11 -12.81 6.30
N LYS A 363 25.64 -13.18 7.46
CA LYS A 363 25.64 -12.34 8.65
C LYS A 363 26.27 -10.98 8.30
N PRO A 364 25.65 -9.84 8.64
CA PRO A 364 26.38 -8.58 8.65
C PRO A 364 27.52 -8.72 9.66
N ALA A 365 28.74 -8.52 9.20
CA ALA A 365 29.92 -8.48 10.05
C ALA A 365 29.69 -7.49 11.20
N ASP A 366 30.15 -7.88 12.39
CA ASP A 366 30.17 -7.05 13.59
C ASP A 366 30.89 -5.72 13.31
N VAL A 367 30.11 -4.69 12.95
CA VAL A 367 30.58 -3.32 13.00
C VAL A 367 30.64 -2.95 14.48
N ALA A 368 31.82 -3.08 15.07
CA ALA A 368 32.08 -2.62 16.43
C ALA A 368 31.55 -1.18 16.57
N LEU A 369 30.53 -0.99 17.41
CA LEU A 369 29.90 0.29 17.67
C LEU A 369 30.92 1.26 18.29
N ALA A 370 31.60 2.04 17.45
CA ALA A 370 32.35 3.21 17.89
C ALA A 370 31.37 4.26 18.44
N PRO A 371 31.74 5.02 19.48
CA PRO A 371 30.80 5.65 20.41
C PRO A 371 29.79 6.53 19.68
N ALA A 372 28.51 6.22 19.90
CA ALA A 372 27.41 7.08 19.51
C ALA A 372 27.52 8.43 20.23
N ALA A 373 26.85 9.47 19.72
CA ALA A 373 26.81 10.77 20.37
C ALA A 373 26.47 10.64 21.87
N PRO A 374 27.03 11.50 22.75
CA PRO A 374 26.88 11.37 24.20
C PRO A 374 25.41 11.19 24.61
N ASP A 375 25.16 10.21 25.48
CA ASP A 375 23.81 9.82 25.88
C ASP A 375 22.99 11.03 26.36
N GLY A 376 21.80 11.21 25.78
CA GLY A 376 20.87 12.30 26.10
C GLY A 376 20.96 13.53 25.19
N ALA A 377 22.01 13.68 24.38
CA ALA A 377 22.13 14.80 23.44
C ALA A 377 20.96 14.87 22.45
N PHE A 378 20.54 13.74 21.88
CA PHE A 378 19.40 13.71 20.97
C PHE A 378 18.08 14.09 21.66
N ALA A 379 17.84 13.63 22.88
CA ALA A 379 16.62 13.91 23.62
C ALA A 379 16.43 15.41 23.91
N SER A 380 17.52 16.16 24.09
CA SER A 380 17.46 17.61 24.29
C SER A 380 17.00 18.39 23.04
N LEU A 381 17.06 17.80 21.84
CA LEU A 381 16.66 18.44 20.58
C LEU A 381 15.16 18.33 20.29
N LYS A 382 14.38 17.73 21.21
CA LYS A 382 12.94 17.57 21.07
C LYS A 382 12.26 18.93 20.82
N GLY A 383 11.57 19.03 19.68
CA GLY A 383 10.84 20.23 19.26
C GLY A 383 11.71 21.33 18.68
N GLN A 384 13.02 21.09 18.48
CA GLN A 384 13.98 22.05 17.95
C GLN A 384 14.56 21.64 16.59
N MET A 385 14.39 20.38 16.18
CA MET A 385 14.95 19.87 14.93
C MET A 385 14.27 20.47 13.70
N ARG A 386 15.07 20.69 12.66
CA ARG A 386 14.59 21.14 11.35
C ARG A 386 14.01 19.97 10.56
N ALA A 387 13.09 20.27 9.65
CA ALA A 387 12.60 19.29 8.69
C ALA A 387 13.78 18.66 7.92
N PRO A 388 13.79 17.33 7.72
CA PRO A 388 14.84 16.67 6.97
C PRO A 388 14.83 17.01 5.48
N VAL A 389 13.69 17.42 4.94
CA VAL A 389 13.55 17.87 3.54
C VAL A 389 12.51 18.99 3.47
N SER A 390 12.72 19.93 2.55
CA SER A 390 11.75 20.98 2.24
C SER A 390 10.60 20.39 1.43
N GLY A 391 9.38 20.40 1.98
CA GLY A 391 8.25 19.76 1.34
C GLY A 391 6.92 19.92 2.08
N ARG A 392 5.87 19.26 1.57
CA ARG A 392 4.54 19.22 2.20
C ARG A 392 4.28 17.85 2.79
N ILE A 393 3.64 17.78 3.96
CA ILE A 393 3.26 16.50 4.55
C ILE A 393 2.16 15.84 3.71
N GLY A 394 2.48 14.70 3.10
CA GLY A 394 1.53 13.85 2.37
C GLY A 394 0.84 12.81 3.25
N ALA A 395 1.57 12.24 4.23
CA ALA A 395 1.00 11.33 5.22
C ALA A 395 1.57 11.60 6.62
N LYS A 396 0.71 11.46 7.64
CA LYS A 396 1.04 11.68 9.06
C LYS A 396 1.22 10.35 9.78
N PHE A 397 1.98 10.38 10.87
CA PHE A 397 2.09 9.23 11.78
C PHE A 397 0.70 8.79 12.26
N GLY A 398 0.45 7.48 12.25
CA GLY A 398 -0.79 6.86 12.72
C GLY A 398 -1.97 6.91 11.74
N SER A 399 -1.90 7.64 10.63
CA SER A 399 -2.99 7.64 9.64
C SER A 399 -3.11 6.26 8.95
N LYS A 400 -4.32 5.92 8.47
CA LYS A 400 -4.52 4.65 7.74
C LYS A 400 -3.82 4.69 6.39
N ARG A 401 -3.19 3.58 6.01
CA ARG A 401 -2.57 3.37 4.70
C ARG A 401 -3.45 2.43 3.86
N GLY A 402 -4.61 2.93 3.41
CA GLY A 402 -5.62 2.10 2.74
C GLY A 402 -6.16 1.00 3.67
N ASP A 403 -6.19 -0.24 3.18
CA ASP A 403 -6.56 -1.45 3.95
C ASP A 403 -5.38 -2.04 4.76
N GLY A 404 -4.19 -1.41 4.67
CA GLY A 404 -2.97 -1.84 5.36
C GLY A 404 -2.79 -1.22 6.75
N PRO A 405 -1.70 -1.59 7.45
CA PRO A 405 -1.36 -1.03 8.75
C PRO A 405 -1.12 0.48 8.69
N SER A 406 -1.39 1.17 9.80
CA SER A 406 -1.17 2.62 9.90
C SER A 406 0.28 3.02 9.65
N TRP A 407 0.48 4.24 9.16
CA TRP A 407 1.81 4.82 8.95
C TRP A 407 2.61 4.88 10.25
N LYS A 408 3.79 4.26 10.27
CA LYS A 408 4.75 4.31 11.39
C LYS A 408 5.67 5.53 11.36
N GLY A 409 5.52 6.39 10.37
CA GLY A 409 6.33 7.60 10.17
C GLY A 409 5.51 8.66 9.45
N VAL A 410 6.18 9.68 8.94
CA VAL A 410 5.60 10.71 8.09
C VAL A 410 6.10 10.55 6.66
N PHE A 411 5.26 10.91 5.70
CA PHE A 411 5.67 11.02 4.30
C PHE A 411 5.65 12.48 3.88
N ILE A 412 6.79 12.97 3.41
CA ILE A 412 7.00 14.37 3.05
C ILE A 412 7.18 14.45 1.53
N LEU A 413 6.21 15.02 0.84
CA LEU A 413 6.24 15.24 -0.61
C LEU A 413 7.31 16.27 -0.93
N ALA A 414 8.27 15.86 -1.75
CA ALA A 414 9.39 16.67 -2.20
C ALA A 414 9.74 16.35 -3.66
N GLY A 415 10.36 17.29 -4.36
CA GLY A 415 10.84 17.05 -5.73
C GLY A 415 11.89 15.94 -5.74
N GLU A 416 11.94 15.16 -6.82
CA GLU A 416 13.03 14.20 -7.04
C GLU A 416 14.38 14.95 -7.02
N GLY A 417 15.39 14.37 -6.38
CA GLY A 417 16.71 14.98 -6.24
C GLY A 417 16.83 16.03 -5.12
N THR A 418 15.74 16.39 -4.45
CA THR A 418 15.79 17.35 -3.33
C THR A 418 16.67 16.81 -2.21
N GLU A 419 17.60 17.63 -1.69
CA GLU A 419 18.52 17.20 -0.63
C GLU A 419 17.78 16.82 0.66
N VAL A 420 18.14 15.66 1.19
CA VAL A 420 17.67 15.16 2.48
C VAL A 420 18.79 15.33 3.49
N HIS A 421 18.48 16.01 4.59
CA HIS A 421 19.41 16.35 5.65
C HIS A 421 19.18 15.49 6.89
N ALA A 422 20.27 15.15 7.58
CA ALA A 422 20.19 14.52 8.89
C ALA A 422 19.56 15.47 9.91
N VAL A 423 18.54 15.02 10.65
CA VAL A 423 17.85 15.86 11.64
C VAL A 423 18.72 16.19 12.86
N ALA A 424 19.72 15.34 13.14
CA ALA A 424 20.67 15.50 14.23
C ALA A 424 21.98 14.77 13.90
N GLY A 425 23.02 15.03 14.70
CA GLY A 425 24.29 14.30 14.56
C GLY A 425 24.19 12.85 15.01
N GLY A 426 24.95 11.96 14.37
CA GLY A 426 24.90 10.53 14.65
C GLY A 426 25.83 9.73 13.72
N ARG A 427 25.69 8.41 13.75
CA ARG A 427 26.40 7.47 12.88
C ARG A 427 25.41 6.79 11.93
N VAL A 428 25.75 6.69 10.66
CA VAL A 428 24.99 5.91 9.69
C VAL A 428 25.20 4.43 10.01
N VAL A 429 24.14 3.72 10.39
CA VAL A 429 24.19 2.28 10.71
C VAL A 429 23.68 1.39 9.58
N PHE A 430 22.93 1.97 8.64
CA PHE A 430 22.43 1.29 7.45
C PHE A 430 22.34 2.28 6.30
N ALA A 431 22.74 1.87 5.10
CA ALA A 431 22.70 2.67 3.89
C ALA A 431 22.63 1.74 2.66
N ASP A 432 21.46 1.17 2.42
CA ASP A 432 21.24 0.21 1.34
C ASP A 432 19.77 0.22 0.91
N TRP A 433 19.46 -0.51 -0.18
CA TRP A 433 18.10 -0.73 -0.61
C TRP A 433 17.38 -1.73 0.33
N LEU A 434 16.15 -1.41 0.71
CA LEU A 434 15.30 -2.28 1.49
C LEU A 434 13.90 -2.36 0.89
N ARG A 435 13.39 -3.58 0.72
CA ARG A 435 12.06 -3.84 0.17
C ARG A 435 10.98 -3.07 0.95
N GLY A 436 10.16 -2.34 0.19
CA GLY A 436 9.07 -1.50 0.71
C GLY A 436 9.50 -0.12 1.25
N PHE A 437 10.80 0.11 1.46
CA PHE A 437 11.36 1.41 1.84
C PHE A 437 12.28 2.00 0.76
N GLY A 438 12.61 1.24 -0.29
CA GLY A 438 13.54 1.67 -1.33
C GLY A 438 14.93 1.91 -0.77
N ASN A 439 15.65 2.88 -1.35
CA ASN A 439 16.94 3.30 -0.81
C ASN A 439 16.76 3.92 0.58
N LEU A 440 17.34 3.28 1.59
CA LEU A 440 17.13 3.57 2.99
C LEU A 440 18.44 3.92 3.69
N ILE A 441 18.44 5.03 4.43
CA ILE A 441 19.47 5.38 5.40
C ILE A 441 18.89 5.35 6.81
N ILE A 442 19.64 4.76 7.73
CA ILE A 442 19.34 4.78 9.16
C ILE A 442 20.52 5.43 9.89
N VAL A 443 20.22 6.45 10.69
CA VAL A 443 21.21 7.15 11.53
C VAL A 443 20.92 6.85 12.99
N ASP A 444 21.91 6.31 13.69
CA ASP A 444 21.91 6.14 15.14
C ASP A 444 22.44 7.40 15.81
N HIS A 445 21.62 7.98 16.69
CA HIS A 445 21.93 9.20 17.42
C HIS A 445 22.41 8.96 18.86
N GLY A 446 22.57 7.69 19.28
CA GLY A 446 22.86 7.34 20.66
C GLY A 446 21.62 7.32 21.55
N GLY A 447 21.74 6.85 22.79
CA GLY A 447 20.61 6.70 23.70
C GLY A 447 19.45 5.85 23.16
N GLN A 448 19.73 4.93 22.22
CA GLN A 448 18.74 4.09 21.53
C GLN A 448 17.74 4.87 20.64
N TYR A 449 18.12 6.07 20.22
CA TYR A 449 17.38 6.87 19.25
C TYR A 449 17.91 6.65 17.83
N MET A 450 17.01 6.37 16.89
CA MET A 450 17.34 6.22 15.48
C MET A 450 16.41 7.07 14.63
N SER A 451 16.95 7.63 13.56
CA SER A 451 16.16 8.23 12.48
C SER A 451 16.30 7.41 11.20
N ILE A 452 15.20 7.27 10.48
CA ILE A 452 15.08 6.44 9.27
C ILE A 452 14.62 7.35 8.13
N TYR A 453 15.34 7.27 7.02
CA TYR A 453 15.12 8.05 5.80
C TYR A 453 14.98 7.08 4.63
N GLY A 454 13.77 6.90 4.12
CA GLY A 454 13.46 5.98 3.03
C GLY A 454 12.87 6.66 1.80
N ASN A 455 12.68 5.87 0.76
CA ASN A 455 12.21 6.26 -0.58
C ASN A 455 13.18 7.20 -1.31
N ASN A 456 14.45 7.24 -0.89
CA ASN A 456 15.43 8.15 -1.47
C ASN A 456 15.74 7.79 -2.93
N GLN A 457 16.00 8.76 -3.79
CA GLN A 457 16.56 8.51 -5.11
C GLN A 457 17.99 7.98 -5.00
N SER A 458 18.82 8.62 -4.18
CA SER A 458 20.22 8.26 -4.00
C SER A 458 20.63 8.40 -2.55
N LEU A 459 21.53 7.51 -2.13
CA LEU A 459 22.19 7.55 -0.84
C LEU A 459 23.52 8.26 -1.02
N LEU A 460 23.78 9.29 -0.22
CA LEU A 460 25.01 10.10 -0.35
C LEU A 460 26.02 9.78 0.74
N ARG A 461 25.61 9.04 1.77
CA ARG A 461 26.47 8.52 2.85
C ARG A 461 26.52 7.00 2.83
N ARG A 462 27.57 6.44 3.41
CA ARG A 462 27.77 4.99 3.56
C ARG A 462 27.60 4.57 5.02
N ALA A 463 27.32 3.29 5.23
CA ALA A 463 27.30 2.72 6.58
C ALA A 463 28.66 2.91 7.26
N GLY A 464 28.64 3.31 8.54
CA GLY A 464 29.81 3.62 9.34
C GLY A 464 30.16 5.11 9.42
N GLU A 465 29.72 5.93 8.45
CA GLU A 465 30.02 7.38 8.43
C GLU A 465 29.39 8.13 9.60
N ILE A 466 30.09 9.16 10.10
CA ILE A 466 29.56 10.11 11.08
C ILE A 466 28.93 11.28 10.32
N VAL A 467 27.72 11.66 10.72
CA VAL A 467 26.98 12.80 10.17
C VAL A 467 26.66 13.80 11.28
N LYS A 468 26.63 15.08 10.95
CA LYS A 468 26.17 16.16 11.82
C LYS A 468 24.71 16.51 11.47
N GLY A 469 24.03 17.16 12.40
CA GLY A 469 22.70 17.70 12.12
C GLY A 469 22.78 18.75 11.01
N GLY A 470 21.99 18.57 9.95
CA GLY A 470 21.99 19.42 8.76
C GLY A 470 22.85 18.88 7.61
N ASP A 471 23.70 17.88 7.82
CA ASP A 471 24.48 17.30 6.73
C ASP A 471 23.57 16.63 5.71
N VAL A 472 23.89 16.78 4.42
CA VAL A 472 23.18 16.06 3.36
C VAL A 472 23.54 14.57 3.44
N ILE A 473 22.51 13.73 3.53
CA ILE A 473 22.66 12.28 3.67
C ILE A 473 22.11 11.50 2.48
N ALA A 474 21.12 12.04 1.78
CA ALA A 474 20.45 11.40 0.65
C ALA A 474 19.81 12.47 -0.26
N ALA A 475 19.26 12.03 -1.39
CA ALA A 475 18.36 12.82 -2.21
C ALA A 475 16.96 12.17 -2.23
N ALA A 476 15.91 12.97 -2.10
CA ALA A 476 14.53 12.50 -2.10
C ALA A 476 14.13 11.92 -3.47
N GLY A 477 13.25 10.92 -3.47
CA GLY A 477 12.82 10.26 -4.69
C GLY A 477 11.56 9.44 -4.48
N ASN A 478 11.34 8.45 -5.34
CA ASN A 478 10.20 7.55 -5.29
C ASN A 478 10.63 6.06 -5.28
N SER A 479 11.85 5.78 -4.83
CA SER A 479 12.36 4.41 -4.76
C SER A 479 11.51 3.52 -3.85
N GLY A 480 11.59 2.20 -4.05
CA GLY A 480 10.73 1.24 -3.35
C GLY A 480 9.29 1.20 -3.89
N GLY A 481 9.06 1.69 -5.11
CA GLY A 481 7.81 1.54 -5.84
C GLY A 481 6.69 2.50 -5.44
N ASN A 482 7.03 3.70 -4.95
CA ASN A 482 6.05 4.73 -4.63
C ASN A 482 5.63 5.52 -5.89
N GLU A 483 4.35 5.89 -5.98
CA GLU A 483 3.83 6.65 -7.13
C GLU A 483 4.28 8.11 -7.11
N GLN A 484 4.53 8.66 -5.93
CA GLN A 484 4.91 10.06 -5.72
C GLN A 484 6.32 10.14 -5.13
N SER A 485 7.08 11.13 -5.60
CA SER A 485 8.38 11.47 -5.02
C SER A 485 8.21 12.12 -3.65
N GLY A 486 9.04 11.70 -2.70
CA GLY A 486 9.07 12.23 -1.35
C GLY A 486 9.93 11.40 -0.41
N LEU A 487 10.10 11.91 0.81
CA LEU A 487 10.84 11.26 1.86
C LEU A 487 9.89 10.50 2.78
N TYR A 488 10.17 9.21 3.00
CA TYR A 488 9.65 8.51 4.17
C TYR A 488 10.55 8.78 5.36
N PHE A 489 10.00 9.36 6.43
CA PHE A 489 10.75 9.70 7.63
C PHE A 489 10.13 9.08 8.88
N GLU A 490 10.94 8.36 9.66
CA GLU A 490 10.52 7.72 10.90
C GLU A 490 11.55 7.97 12.00
N LEU A 491 11.06 8.20 13.23
CA LEU A 491 11.88 8.23 14.43
C LEU A 491 11.57 7.01 15.30
N ARG A 492 12.63 6.37 15.81
CA ARG A 492 12.54 5.22 16.72
C ARG A 492 13.27 5.50 18.02
N HIS A 493 12.71 4.99 19.10
CA HIS A 493 13.36 4.94 20.41
C HIS A 493 13.11 3.55 21.00
N LYS A 494 14.17 2.87 21.43
CA LYS A 494 14.08 1.48 21.96
C LYS A 494 13.40 0.51 20.97
N GLY A 495 13.67 0.70 19.69
CA GLY A 495 13.10 -0.12 18.60
C GLY A 495 11.63 0.17 18.26
N ARG A 496 10.96 1.10 18.93
CA ARG A 496 9.56 1.47 18.65
C ARG A 496 9.48 2.81 17.94
N ALA A 497 8.66 2.85 16.89
CA ALA A 497 8.32 4.08 16.17
C ALA A 497 7.53 5.03 17.08
N PHE A 498 7.83 6.33 17.02
CA PHE A 498 7.05 7.37 17.69
C PHE A 498 6.81 8.56 16.77
N ASP A 499 5.80 9.39 17.09
CA ASP A 499 5.39 10.51 16.25
C ASP A 499 6.50 11.57 16.10
N PRO A 500 7.02 11.80 14.87
CA PRO A 500 8.04 12.81 14.63
C PRO A 500 7.55 14.26 14.78
N ALA A 501 6.25 14.52 14.72
CA ALA A 501 5.70 15.89 14.79
C ALA A 501 6.00 16.59 16.12
N GLY A 502 6.19 15.84 17.21
CA GLY A 502 6.60 16.40 18.50
C GLY A 502 8.10 16.73 18.62
N TRP A 503 8.87 16.44 17.57
CA TRP A 503 10.34 16.49 17.57
C TRP A 503 10.90 17.37 16.46
N VAL A 504 10.31 17.29 15.27
CA VAL A 504 10.71 18.00 14.05
C VAL A 504 9.70 19.11 13.74
N LYS A 505 10.20 20.28 13.34
CA LYS A 505 9.40 21.37 12.81
C LYS A 505 9.24 21.19 11.29
N PHE A 506 8.08 20.69 10.88
CA PHE A 506 7.71 20.49 9.47
C PHE A 506 7.20 21.77 8.81
#